data_AF-A0A5A9GHY7-F1
#
_entry.id   AF-A0A5A9GHY7-F1
#
_cell.length_a   1.000
_cell.length_b   1.000
_cell.length_c   1.000
_cell.angle_alpha   90.00
_cell.angle_beta   90.00
_cell.angle_gamma   90.00
#
_symmetry.space_group_name_H-M   'P 1'
#
loop_
_entity.id
_entity.type
_entity.pdbx_description
1 polymer ?
#
loop_
_entity_poly.entity_id
_entity_poly.type
_entity_poly.pdbx_seq_one_letter_code
_entity_poly.pdbx_strand_id
1 'polypeptide(L)'
;MAYSFENELIRCMPNLQRYACKLTRDANAAEDLLQDCLARALSRQHRFEPGTNMQAWLTTMLKNLHFNNLQRDRHVTKVELWDGAMSVDAAQMSRLVFRDVDRAFSSLTPSQRKVVKLVAIEGRPYQEAAETLNVSIGTIRSRLCRARERLNNLMTA
;
A
#
# COMPACT_ATOMS: atom_id res chain seq x y z
N MET A 1 -21.29 24.98 -8.32
CA MET A 1 -20.59 25.21 -7.03
C MET A 1 -19.99 23.88 -6.61
N ALA A 2 -18.81 23.52 -7.15
CA ALA A 2 -18.20 22.19 -7.01
C ALA A 2 -17.25 22.06 -5.81
N TYR A 3 -17.09 23.12 -5.01
CA TYR A 3 -16.01 23.31 -4.03
C TYR A 3 -15.96 22.37 -2.81
N SER A 4 -16.83 21.38 -2.67
CA SER A 4 -16.85 20.57 -1.44
C SER A 4 -15.64 19.64 -1.36
N PHE A 5 -15.24 19.03 -2.47
CA PHE A 5 -14.14 18.06 -2.49
C PHE A 5 -12.79 18.76 -2.41
N GLU A 6 -12.56 19.80 -3.21
CA GLU A 6 -11.29 20.53 -3.23
C GLU A 6 -11.00 21.18 -1.88
N ASN A 7 -12.03 21.74 -1.21
CA ASN A 7 -11.87 22.33 0.11
C ASN A 7 -11.50 21.28 1.17
N GLU A 8 -12.12 20.09 1.14
CA GLU A 8 -11.78 19.02 2.07
C GLU A 8 -10.38 18.46 1.80
N LEU A 9 -9.98 18.37 0.52
CA LEU A 9 -8.65 17.97 0.10
C LEU A 9 -7.59 18.97 0.60
N ILE A 10 -7.82 20.27 0.44
CA ILE A 10 -6.94 21.34 0.95
C ILE A 10 -6.78 21.24 2.47
N ARG A 11 -7.87 20.96 3.20
CA ARG A 11 -7.82 20.76 4.67
C ARG A 11 -6.96 19.55 5.08
N CYS A 12 -6.90 18.51 4.25
CA CYS A 12 -6.09 17.31 4.51
C CYS A 12 -4.60 17.48 4.18
N MET A 13 -4.23 18.45 3.32
CA MET A 13 -2.87 18.61 2.79
C MET A 13 -1.79 18.73 3.88
N PRO A 14 -1.94 19.55 4.94
CA PRO A 14 -0.88 19.68 5.96
C PRO A 14 -0.59 18.36 6.70
N ASN A 15 -1.62 17.57 6.97
CA ASN A 15 -1.48 16.27 7.61
C ASN A 15 -0.84 15.25 6.66
N LEU A 16 -1.20 15.28 5.38
CA LEU A 16 -0.60 14.41 4.36
C LEU A 16 0.87 14.73 4.13
N GLN A 17 1.25 16.02 4.08
CA GLN A 17 2.64 16.44 3.97
C GLN A 17 3.47 15.94 5.15
N ARG A 18 2.99 16.15 6.39
CA ARG A 18 3.67 15.63 7.60
C ARG A 18 3.83 14.12 7.55
N TYR A 19 2.83 13.40 7.03
CA TYR A 19 2.89 11.95 6.90
C TYR A 19 3.87 11.50 5.80
N ALA A 20 3.89 12.19 4.65
CA ALA A 20 4.83 11.95 3.58
C ALA A 20 6.28 12.14 4.06
N CYS A 21 6.60 13.23 4.76
CA CYS A 21 7.92 13.45 5.34
C CYS A 21 8.34 12.34 6.30
N LYS A 22 7.41 11.80 7.10
CA LYS A 22 7.67 10.67 8.00
C LYS A 22 7.96 9.37 7.24
N LEU A 23 7.31 9.15 6.10
CA LEU A 23 7.48 7.96 5.27
C LEU A 23 8.80 7.99 4.48
N THR A 24 9.09 9.10 3.80
CA THR A 24 10.24 9.22 2.91
C THR A 24 11.53 9.55 3.65
N ARG A 25 11.46 10.27 4.78
CA ARG A 25 12.60 10.87 5.48
C ARG A 25 13.45 11.81 4.61
N ASP A 26 12.88 12.27 3.50
CA ASP A 26 13.46 13.19 2.54
C ASP A 26 12.39 14.19 2.11
N ALA A 27 12.71 15.49 2.16
CA ALA A 27 11.77 16.57 1.91
C ALA A 27 11.34 16.65 0.43
N ASN A 28 12.27 16.45 -0.51
CA ASN A 28 11.97 16.50 -1.94
C ASN A 28 11.12 15.29 -2.33
N ALA A 29 11.52 14.10 -1.89
CA ALA A 29 10.73 12.88 -2.15
C ALA A 29 9.34 12.93 -1.48
N ALA A 30 9.21 13.61 -0.33
CA ALA A 30 7.91 13.83 0.31
C ALA A 30 7.00 14.75 -0.50
N GLU A 31 7.56 15.80 -1.09
CA GLU A 31 6.83 16.74 -1.94
C GLU A 31 6.34 16.05 -3.22
N ASP A 32 7.21 15.31 -3.90
CA ASP A 32 6.84 14.52 -5.09
C ASP A 32 5.74 13.51 -4.78
N LEU A 33 5.89 12.76 -3.67
CA LEU A 33 4.90 11.78 -3.22
C LEU A 33 3.55 12.43 -2.91
N LEU A 34 3.56 13.61 -2.28
CA LEU A 34 2.35 14.36 -1.99
C LEU A 34 1.69 14.83 -3.28
N GLN A 35 2.44 15.43 -4.20
CA GLN A 35 1.95 15.96 -5.47
C GLN A 35 1.28 14.86 -6.31
N ASP A 36 1.94 13.71 -6.45
CA ASP A 36 1.38 12.53 -7.13
C ASP A 36 0.09 12.03 -6.46
N CYS A 37 0.05 12.02 -5.12
CA CYS A 37 -1.14 11.63 -4.38
C CYS A 37 -2.31 12.57 -4.66
N LEU A 38 -2.08 13.88 -4.66
CA LEU A 38 -3.13 14.88 -4.90
C LEU A 38 -3.62 14.83 -6.36
N ALA A 39 -2.71 14.71 -7.34
CA ALA A 39 -3.07 14.56 -8.75
C ALA A 39 -3.95 13.32 -8.97
N ARG A 40 -3.60 12.19 -8.33
CA ARG A 40 -4.41 10.96 -8.37
C ARG A 40 -5.74 11.13 -7.67
N ALA A 41 -5.79 11.81 -6.53
CA ALA A 41 -7.02 12.08 -5.80
C ALA A 41 -8.01 12.89 -6.66
N LEU A 42 -7.55 13.95 -7.32
CA LEU A 42 -8.37 14.76 -8.23
C LEU A 42 -8.89 13.93 -9.42
N SER A 43 -8.02 13.14 -10.07
CA SER A 43 -8.44 12.25 -11.18
C SER A 43 -9.47 11.20 -10.77
N ARG A 44 -9.49 10.82 -9.48
CA ARG A 44 -10.34 9.76 -8.92
C ARG A 44 -11.40 10.30 -7.95
N GLN A 45 -11.70 11.60 -8.01
CA GLN A 45 -12.69 12.23 -7.12
C GLN A 45 -14.05 11.51 -7.13
N HIS A 46 -14.47 10.99 -8.29
CA HIS A 46 -15.71 10.22 -8.47
C HIS A 46 -15.73 8.89 -7.69
N ARG A 47 -14.59 8.42 -7.18
CA ARG A 47 -14.49 7.20 -6.36
C ARG A 47 -14.54 7.48 -4.87
N PHE A 48 -14.49 8.75 -4.47
CA PHE A 48 -14.69 9.15 -3.09
C PHE A 48 -16.18 9.22 -2.80
N GLU A 49 -16.60 8.59 -1.71
CA GLU A 49 -17.98 8.63 -1.25
C GLU A 49 -18.15 9.80 -0.27
N PRO A 50 -18.91 10.85 -0.61
CA PRO A 50 -19.10 12.01 0.24
C PRO A 50 -19.65 11.61 1.62
N GLY A 51 -19.12 12.20 2.69
CA GLY A 51 -19.47 11.85 4.07
C GLY A 51 -18.61 10.74 4.69
N THR A 52 -17.73 10.10 3.91
CA THR A 52 -16.67 9.22 4.44
C THR A 52 -15.40 10.01 4.81
N ASN A 53 -14.46 9.39 5.54
CA ASN A 53 -13.27 10.09 6.03
C ASN A 53 -12.23 10.30 4.90
N MET A 54 -12.19 11.52 4.34
CA MET A 54 -11.25 11.89 3.29
C MET A 54 -9.78 11.76 3.73
N GLN A 55 -9.47 12.14 4.97
CA GLN A 55 -8.11 12.03 5.51
C GLN A 55 -7.63 10.57 5.47
N ALA A 56 -8.45 9.62 5.92
CA ALA A 56 -8.12 8.19 5.89
C ALA A 56 -7.96 7.65 4.46
N TRP A 57 -8.81 8.11 3.54
CA TRP A 57 -8.74 7.75 2.12
C TRP A 57 -7.45 8.24 1.47
N LEU A 58 -7.10 9.50 1.66
CA LEU A 58 -5.87 10.11 1.13
C LEU A 58 -4.61 9.51 1.77
N THR A 59 -4.61 9.29 3.09
CA THR A 59 -3.49 8.64 3.80
C THR A 59 -3.25 7.21 3.28
N THR A 60 -4.32 6.47 2.98
CA THR A 60 -4.22 5.13 2.36
C THR A 60 -3.63 5.21 0.95
N MET A 61 -4.07 6.18 0.14
CA MET A 61 -3.56 6.39 -1.21
C MET A 61 -2.07 6.73 -1.19
N LEU A 62 -1.66 7.67 -0.33
CA LEU A 62 -0.27 8.12 -0.17
C LEU A 62 0.65 6.98 0.27
N LYS A 63 0.21 6.17 1.24
CA LYS A 63 0.92 4.97 1.69
C LYS A 63 1.12 3.98 0.54
N ASN A 64 0.08 3.67 -0.22
CA ASN A 64 0.15 2.73 -1.34
C ASN A 64 1.07 3.25 -2.46
N LEU A 65 1.01 4.56 -2.74
CA LEU A 65 1.90 5.20 -3.70
C LEU A 65 3.38 5.02 -3.30
N HIS A 66 3.70 5.30 -2.03
CA HIS A 66 5.06 5.16 -1.51
C HIS A 66 5.58 3.72 -1.62
N PHE A 67 4.79 2.72 -1.21
CA PHE A 67 5.20 1.32 -1.33
C PHE A 67 5.41 0.88 -2.78
N ASN A 68 4.55 1.33 -3.69
CA ASN A 68 4.71 1.03 -5.12
C ASN A 68 5.98 1.67 -5.70
N ASN A 69 6.33 2.89 -5.28
CA ASN A 69 7.57 3.54 -5.70
C ASN A 69 8.79 2.79 -5.15
N LEU A 70 8.81 2.44 -3.86
CA LEU A 70 9.87 1.62 -3.28
C LEU A 70 10.04 0.27 -3.98
N GLN A 71 8.96 -0.37 -4.42
CA GLN A 71 9.07 -1.62 -5.19
C GLN A 71 9.65 -1.39 -6.57
N ARG A 72 9.22 -0.35 -7.29
CA ARG A 72 9.81 0.01 -8.59
C ARG A 72 11.29 0.31 -8.44
N ASP A 73 11.66 1.14 -7.47
CA ASP A 73 13.05 1.48 -7.21
C ASP A 73 13.86 0.23 -6.86
N ARG A 74 13.34 -0.68 -6.02
CA ARG A 74 13.99 -1.97 -5.75
C ARG A 74 14.10 -2.87 -6.98
N HIS A 75 13.15 -2.84 -7.89
CA HIS A 75 13.25 -3.58 -9.15
C HIS A 75 14.30 -2.97 -10.08
N VAL A 76 14.42 -1.64 -10.13
CA VAL A 76 15.47 -0.91 -10.86
C VAL A 76 16.84 -1.19 -10.22
N THR A 77 16.97 -1.02 -8.89
CA THR A 77 18.18 -1.32 -8.13
C THR A 77 18.55 -2.80 -8.22
N LYS A 78 17.61 -3.76 -8.21
CA LYS A 78 17.93 -5.19 -8.34
C LYS A 78 18.43 -5.57 -9.74
N VAL A 79 18.08 -4.78 -10.77
CA VAL A 79 18.69 -4.92 -12.10
C VAL A 79 20.13 -4.37 -12.10
N GLU A 80 20.47 -3.45 -11.19
CA GLU A 80 21.81 -2.86 -11.05
C GLU A 80 22.71 -3.54 -10.00
N LEU A 81 22.14 -4.22 -8.99
CA LEU A 81 22.84 -4.75 -7.81
C LEU A 81 22.97 -6.29 -7.84
N TRP A 82 23.65 -6.83 -8.86
CA TRP A 82 24.32 -8.14 -8.75
C TRP A 82 25.67 -8.00 -8.03
N ASP A 83 25.77 -7.12 -7.02
CA ASP A 83 26.99 -7.04 -6.22
C ASP A 83 26.69 -6.56 -4.79
N GLY A 84 27.15 -7.34 -3.81
CA GLY A 84 27.55 -6.83 -2.49
C GLY A 84 26.50 -6.56 -1.41
N ALA A 85 26.20 -7.60 -0.62
CA ALA A 85 26.09 -7.62 0.85
C ALA A 85 25.00 -6.83 1.61
N MET A 86 24.28 -7.55 2.48
CA MET A 86 23.46 -7.00 3.57
C MET A 86 23.95 -7.48 4.95
N SER A 87 24.01 -6.56 5.91
CA SER A 87 24.53 -6.70 7.28
C SER A 87 23.53 -7.33 8.28
N VAL A 88 24.07 -7.91 9.35
CA VAL A 88 23.50 -9.08 10.08
C VAL A 88 22.79 -8.73 11.42
N ASP A 89 22.77 -7.47 11.86
CA ASP A 89 22.40 -7.15 13.26
C ASP A 89 20.90 -6.88 13.52
N ALA A 90 20.10 -6.63 12.47
CA ALA A 90 18.63 -6.51 12.57
C ALA A 90 17.91 -7.88 12.69
N ALA A 91 18.67 -8.99 12.74
CA ALA A 91 18.16 -10.33 12.45
C ALA A 91 17.27 -10.93 13.56
N GLN A 92 17.39 -10.54 14.82
CA GLN A 92 16.71 -11.27 15.91
C GLN A 92 15.27 -10.80 16.14
N MET A 93 15.04 -9.48 16.22
CA MET A 93 13.69 -8.90 16.28
C MET A 93 12.95 -9.12 14.94
N SER A 94 13.68 -9.02 13.81
CA SER A 94 13.11 -9.33 12.51
C SER A 94 12.73 -10.81 12.41
N ARG A 95 13.52 -11.77 12.92
CA ARG A 95 13.14 -13.20 12.90
C ARG A 95 11.83 -13.50 13.64
N LEU A 96 11.59 -12.88 14.81
CA LEU A 96 10.34 -13.08 15.56
C LEU A 96 9.14 -12.50 14.82
N VAL A 97 9.24 -11.23 14.39
CA VAL A 97 8.19 -10.58 13.58
C VAL A 97 7.96 -11.33 12.27
N PHE A 98 9.02 -11.80 11.62
CA PHE A 98 8.93 -12.57 10.38
C PHE A 98 8.28 -13.93 10.62
N ARG A 99 8.53 -14.58 11.76
CA ARG A 99 7.87 -15.86 12.12
C ARG A 99 6.37 -15.69 12.35
N ASP A 100 5.96 -14.61 13.00
CA ASP A 100 4.54 -14.36 13.27
C ASP A 100 3.81 -13.92 12.00
N VAL A 101 4.46 -13.11 11.16
CA VAL A 101 3.97 -12.78 9.81
C VAL A 101 3.89 -14.02 8.93
N ASP A 102 4.89 -14.89 8.95
CA ASP A 102 4.92 -16.11 8.14
C ASP A 102 3.87 -17.13 8.60
N ARG A 103 3.64 -17.24 9.91
CA ARG A 103 2.54 -18.03 10.49
C ARG A 103 1.18 -17.47 10.08
N ALA A 104 0.99 -16.15 10.21
CA ALA A 104 -0.25 -15.50 9.81
C ALA A 104 -0.53 -15.65 8.31
N PHE A 105 0.51 -15.50 7.47
CA PHE A 105 0.42 -15.67 6.02
C PHE A 105 0.17 -17.13 5.61
N SER A 106 0.75 -18.08 6.33
CA SER A 106 0.52 -19.51 6.15
C SER A 106 -0.91 -19.92 6.51
N SER A 107 -1.57 -19.22 7.43
CA SER A 107 -2.97 -19.45 7.79
C SER A 107 -3.99 -19.07 6.70
N LEU A 108 -3.56 -18.34 5.68
CA LEU A 108 -4.40 -17.95 4.55
C LEU A 108 -4.65 -19.15 3.64
N THR A 109 -5.87 -19.22 3.10
CA THR A 109 -6.19 -20.18 2.04
C THR A 109 -5.32 -19.92 0.80
N PRO A 110 -5.02 -20.93 -0.04
CA PRO A 110 -4.21 -20.76 -1.24
C PRO A 110 -4.72 -19.62 -2.14
N SER A 111 -6.05 -19.49 -2.26
CA SER A 111 -6.70 -18.45 -3.05
C SER A 111 -6.52 -17.05 -2.47
N GLN A 112 -6.55 -16.88 -1.15
CA GLN A 112 -6.26 -15.60 -0.50
C GLN A 112 -4.78 -15.25 -0.63
N ARG A 113 -3.89 -16.23 -0.40
CA ARG A 113 -2.44 -16.04 -0.47
C ARG A 113 -1.98 -15.54 -1.83
N LYS A 114 -2.50 -16.14 -2.91
CA LYS A 114 -2.23 -15.70 -4.29
C LYS A 114 -2.64 -14.25 -4.52
N VAL A 115 -3.81 -13.84 -4.04
CA VAL A 115 -4.29 -12.46 -4.20
C VAL A 115 -3.44 -11.48 -3.38
N VAL A 116 -3.11 -11.81 -2.13
CA VAL A 116 -2.24 -10.97 -1.30
C VAL A 116 -0.85 -10.85 -1.93
N LYS A 117 -0.31 -11.93 -2.49
CA LYS A 117 0.97 -11.91 -3.20
C LYS A 117 0.92 -10.93 -4.39
N LEU A 118 -0.02 -11.09 -5.31
CA LEU A 118 -0.10 -10.24 -6.49
C LEU A 118 -0.35 -8.77 -6.16
N VAL A 119 -1.22 -8.48 -5.19
CA VAL A 119 -1.67 -7.11 -4.91
C VAL A 119 -0.80 -6.41 -3.88
N ALA A 120 -0.52 -7.06 -2.74
CA ALA A 120 0.17 -6.42 -1.62
C ALA A 120 1.69 -6.61 -1.68
N ILE A 121 2.18 -7.70 -2.26
CA ILE A 121 3.63 -7.98 -2.37
C ILE A 121 4.17 -7.53 -3.72
N GLU A 122 3.48 -7.79 -4.82
CA GLU A 122 3.93 -7.43 -6.19
C GLU A 122 3.33 -6.10 -6.68
N GLY A 123 2.43 -5.47 -5.92
CA GLY A 123 1.90 -4.15 -6.25
C GLY A 123 0.97 -4.10 -7.47
N ARG A 124 0.48 -5.25 -7.96
CA ARG A 124 -0.34 -5.29 -9.18
C ARG A 124 -1.71 -4.64 -8.97
N PRO A 125 -2.23 -3.91 -9.97
CA PRO A 125 -3.59 -3.41 -9.95
C PRO A 125 -4.60 -4.56 -9.91
N TYR A 126 -5.77 -4.31 -9.30
CA TYR A 126 -6.77 -5.36 -9.07
C TYR A 126 -7.27 -6.02 -10.36
N GLN A 127 -7.27 -5.28 -11.46
CA GLN A 127 -7.69 -5.78 -12.78
C GLN A 127 -6.69 -6.79 -13.34
N GLU A 128 -5.40 -6.46 -13.33
CA GLU A 128 -4.34 -7.37 -13.76
C GLU A 128 -4.23 -8.61 -12.86
N ALA A 129 -4.43 -8.45 -11.54
CA ALA A 129 -4.50 -9.58 -10.61
C ALA A 129 -5.73 -10.48 -10.86
N ALA A 130 -6.86 -9.90 -11.28
CA ALA A 130 -8.07 -10.62 -11.64
C ALA A 130 -7.85 -11.46 -12.91
N GLU A 131 -7.24 -10.87 -13.93
CA GLU A 131 -6.86 -11.53 -15.18
C GLU A 131 -5.85 -12.66 -14.93
N THR A 132 -4.79 -12.38 -14.16
CA THR A 132 -3.74 -13.37 -13.82
C THR A 132 -4.30 -14.59 -13.11
N LEU A 133 -5.31 -14.41 -12.25
CA LEU A 133 -5.93 -15.48 -11.49
C LEU A 133 -7.19 -16.04 -12.14
N ASN A 134 -7.59 -15.54 -13.31
CA ASN A 134 -8.82 -15.87 -14.02
C ASN A 134 -10.07 -15.80 -13.11
N VAL A 135 -10.23 -14.68 -12.39
CA VAL A 135 -11.38 -14.43 -11.51
C VAL A 135 -11.92 -13.01 -11.70
N SER A 136 -13.10 -12.71 -11.14
CA SER A 136 -13.65 -11.34 -11.17
C SER A 136 -12.90 -10.38 -10.23
N ILE A 137 -12.94 -9.08 -10.51
CA ILE A 137 -12.43 -8.02 -9.61
C ILE A 137 -13.15 -8.06 -8.25
N GLY A 138 -14.44 -8.41 -8.22
CA GLY A 138 -15.19 -8.61 -6.97
C GLY A 138 -14.63 -9.76 -6.12
N THR A 139 -14.17 -10.82 -6.77
CA THR A 139 -13.47 -11.95 -6.13
C THR A 139 -12.11 -11.52 -5.56
N ILE A 140 -11.36 -10.65 -6.26
CA ILE A 140 -10.12 -10.07 -5.74
C ILE A 140 -10.40 -9.26 -4.46
N ARG A 141 -11.37 -8.34 -4.50
CA ARG A 141 -11.73 -7.51 -3.33
C ARG A 141 -12.18 -8.34 -2.13
N SER A 142 -13.06 -9.31 -2.34
CA SER A 142 -13.55 -10.18 -1.24
C SER A 142 -12.45 -11.06 -0.65
N ARG A 143 -11.55 -11.59 -1.48
CA ARG A 143 -10.39 -12.37 -1.01
C ARG A 143 -9.41 -11.51 -0.21
N LEU A 144 -9.14 -10.27 -0.64
CA LEU A 144 -8.32 -9.31 0.11
C LEU A 144 -8.93 -8.95 1.45
N CYS A 145 -10.24 -8.67 1.49
CA CYS A 145 -10.94 -8.32 2.72
C CYS A 145 -10.81 -9.43 3.77
N ARG A 146 -11.15 -10.67 3.37
CA ARG A 146 -11.03 -11.85 4.24
C ARG A 146 -9.58 -12.16 4.64
N ALA A 147 -8.63 -11.96 3.73
CA ALA A 147 -7.22 -12.14 4.05
C ALA A 147 -6.75 -11.13 5.10
N ARG A 148 -7.16 -9.86 4.97
CA ARG A 148 -6.81 -8.80 5.93
C ARG A 148 -7.39 -9.07 7.32
N GLU A 149 -8.66 -9.47 7.40
CA GLU A 149 -9.29 -9.86 8.68
C GLU A 149 -8.51 -11.00 9.35
N ARG A 150 -8.14 -12.02 8.59
CA ARG A 150 -7.42 -13.18 9.13
C ARG A 150 -5.99 -12.87 9.58
N LEU A 151 -5.29 -12.02 8.82
CA LEU A 151 -3.96 -11.53 9.21
C LEU A 151 -4.04 -10.67 10.47
N ASN A 152 -5.00 -9.74 10.54
CA ASN A 152 -5.19 -8.91 11.73
C ASN A 152 -5.49 -9.75 12.97
N ASN A 153 -6.41 -10.71 12.90
CA ASN A 153 -6.76 -11.55 14.05
C ASN A 153 -5.57 -12.34 14.62
N LEU A 154 -4.59 -12.69 13.78
CA LEU A 154 -3.41 -13.47 14.21
C LEU A 154 -2.23 -12.60 14.62
N MET A 155 -2.20 -11.32 14.22
CA MET A 155 -1.14 -10.38 14.61
C MET A 155 -1.53 -9.53 15.82
N THR A 156 -2.82 -9.51 16.19
CA THR A 156 -3.34 -8.79 17.37
C THR A 156 -3.68 -9.72 18.54
N ALA A 157 -3.51 -11.04 18.38
CA ALA A 157 -3.67 -12.06 19.41
C ALA A 157 -2.30 -12.52 19.91
#